data_AF-A0A699SFL6-F1
#
_entry.id   AF-A0A699SFL6-F1
#
_cell.length_a   1.000
_cell.length_b   1.000
_cell.length_c   1.000
_cell.angle_alpha   90.00
_cell.angle_beta   90.00
_cell.angle_gamma   90.00
#
_symmetry.space_group_name_H-M   'P 1'
#
loop_
_entity.id
_entity.type
_entity.pdbx_description
1 polymer ?
#
loop_
_entity_poly.entity_id
_entity_poly.type
_entity_poly.pdbx_seq_one_letter_code
_entity_poly.pdbx_strand_id
1 'polypeptide(L)'
;SPLKSVKLISAMKARTLISHGCHGFLASVMDTSLKSPNSENLSVVREFADVFPDELPGLPPAREIEFGIELIPGAEPISKAPYRMTPVELKELRSSYRRC
;
A
#
# COMPACT_ATOMS: atom_id res chain seq x y z
N SER A 1 -27.31 36.80 17.38
CA SER A 1 -25.95 37.05 16.84
C SER A 1 -24.95 36.90 17.98
N PRO A 2 -23.78 36.27 17.84
CA PRO A 2 -22.94 36.34 16.64
C PRO A 2 -22.33 34.99 16.21
N LEU A 3 -22.32 34.72 14.90
CA LEU A 3 -21.15 34.06 14.32
C LEU A 3 -19.98 35.02 14.56
N LYS A 4 -19.22 34.81 15.64
CA LYS A 4 -17.94 35.49 15.82
C LYS A 4 -17.20 35.37 14.49
N SER A 5 -16.79 36.49 13.92
CA SER A 5 -16.10 36.51 12.64
C SER A 5 -14.88 35.59 12.72
N VAL A 6 -14.94 34.46 12.02
CA VAL A 6 -13.80 33.56 11.93
C VAL A 6 -12.73 34.33 11.15
N LYS A 7 -11.60 34.59 11.81
CA LYS A 7 -10.49 35.32 11.19
C LYS A 7 -9.72 34.35 10.31
N LEU A 8 -10.06 34.33 9.02
CA LEU A 8 -9.29 33.58 8.03
C LEU A 8 -7.88 34.18 7.93
N ILE A 9 -6.87 33.33 8.00
CA ILE A 9 -5.47 33.71 7.82
C ILE A 9 -4.86 32.89 6.68
N SER A 10 -3.84 33.44 6.03
CA SER A 10 -3.08 32.68 5.03
C SER A 10 -2.22 31.60 5.68
N ALA A 11 -1.87 30.57 4.91
CA ALA A 11 -0.97 29.51 5.34
C ALA A 11 0.41 30.05 5.79
N MET A 12 0.93 31.08 5.12
CA MET A 12 2.18 31.75 5.51
C MET A 12 2.08 32.34 6.92
N LYS A 13 0.97 33.02 7.22
CA LYS A 13 0.74 33.63 8.53
C LYS A 13 0.53 32.58 9.61
N ALA A 14 -0.16 31.49 9.29
CA ALA A 14 -0.30 30.34 10.19
C ALA A 14 1.07 29.73 10.53
N ARG A 15 1.94 29.55 9.52
CA ARG A 15 3.30 29.03 9.71
C ARG A 15 4.13 29.93 10.63
N THR A 16 4.07 31.25 10.44
CA THR A 16 4.77 32.21 11.30
C THR A 16 4.29 32.11 12.75
N LEU A 17 2.97 32.04 12.99
CA LEU A 17 2.43 31.93 14.35
C LEU A 17 2.87 30.64 15.04
N ILE A 18 2.86 29.50 14.31
CA ILE A 18 3.33 28.22 14.84
C ILE A 18 4.84 28.29 15.16
N SER A 19 5.66 28.92 14.31
CA SER A 19 7.09 29.10 14.59
C SER A 19 7.39 29.99 15.79
N HIS A 20 6.46 30.87 16.17
CA HIS A 20 6.56 31.70 17.38
C HIS A 20 5.98 31.00 18.63
N GLY A 21 5.68 29.70 18.56
CA GLY A 21 5.26 28.88 19.70
C GLY A 21 3.75 28.81 19.92
N CYS A 22 2.93 29.28 18.98
CA CYS A 22 1.49 29.04 19.05
C CYS A 22 1.16 27.57 18.75
N HIS A 23 0.26 26.97 19.54
CA HIS A 23 -0.27 25.64 19.26
C HIS A 23 -1.27 25.71 18.09
N GLY A 24 -1.05 24.85 17.08
CA GLY A 24 -1.95 24.68 15.95
C GLY A 24 -2.56 23.29 15.96
N PHE A 25 -3.85 23.19 15.63
CA PHE A 25 -4.55 21.92 15.44
C PHE A 25 -5.03 21.85 13.99
N LEU A 26 -4.77 20.73 13.33
CA LEU A 26 -5.32 20.44 12.02
C LEU A 26 -6.62 19.66 12.21
N ALA A 27 -7.74 20.25 11.78
CA ALA A 27 -9.02 19.56 11.66
C ALA A 27 -9.31 19.36 10.17
N SER A 28 -9.63 18.13 9.80
CA SER A 28 -10.08 17.78 8.46
C SER A 28 -11.54 17.33 8.56
N VAL A 29 -12.39 17.82 7.66
CA VAL A 29 -13.77 17.38 7.54
C VAL A 29 -13.82 16.39 6.38
N MET A 30 -14.19 15.15 6.67
CA MET A 30 -14.42 14.13 5.65
C MET A 30 -15.93 13.92 5.50
N ASP A 31 -16.42 14.01 4.27
CA ASP A 31 -17.80 13.66 3.95
C ASP A 31 -17.94 12.15 3.97
N THR A 32 -18.72 11.62 4.91
CA THR A 32 -18.96 10.16 5.07
C THR A 32 -20.03 9.63 4.12
N SER A 33 -20.72 10.51 3.38
CA SER A 33 -21.67 10.11 2.33
C SER A 33 -20.94 9.65 1.06
N LEU A 34 -19.72 10.15 0.85
CA LEU A 34 -18.78 9.57 -0.08
C LEU A 34 -18.22 8.31 0.58
N LYS A 35 -18.48 7.14 -0.02
CA LYS A 35 -17.72 5.91 0.30
C LYS A 35 -16.25 6.29 0.44
N SER A 36 -15.58 5.74 1.47
CA SER A 36 -14.14 5.88 1.71
C SER A 36 -13.43 6.17 0.39
N PRO A 37 -12.66 7.28 0.25
CA PRO A 37 -12.12 7.66 -1.05
C PRO A 37 -11.50 6.40 -1.63
N ASN A 38 -12.10 5.88 -2.72
CA ASN A 38 -11.62 4.65 -3.32
C ASN A 38 -10.11 4.84 -3.41
N SER A 39 -9.31 3.89 -2.91
CA SER A 39 -7.85 3.97 -2.96
C SER A 39 -7.36 4.36 -4.37
N GLU A 40 -8.15 4.00 -5.38
CA GLU A 40 -8.18 4.45 -6.78
C GLU A 40 -8.18 5.97 -7.02
N ASN A 41 -8.40 6.85 -6.04
CA ASN A 41 -8.38 8.32 -6.21
C ASN A 41 -7.01 8.94 -5.86
N LEU A 42 -6.12 8.16 -5.23
CA LEU A 42 -4.73 8.58 -5.03
C LEU A 42 -3.98 8.43 -6.36
N SER A 43 -3.35 9.51 -6.86
CA SER A 43 -2.59 9.51 -8.13
C SER A 43 -1.64 8.32 -8.21
N VAL A 44 -0.91 8.07 -7.12
CA VAL A 44 0.03 6.94 -7.00
C VAL A 44 -0.67 5.59 -7.18
N VAL A 45 -1.86 5.39 -6.61
CA VAL A 45 -2.57 4.11 -6.74
C VAL A 45 -3.11 3.93 -8.16
N ARG A 46 -3.53 5.02 -8.83
CA ARG A 46 -3.94 4.97 -10.25
C ARG A 46 -2.79 4.66 -11.19
N GLU A 47 -1.62 5.21 -10.90
CA GLU A 47 -0.39 4.99 -11.69
C GLU A 47 0.09 3.54 -11.64
N PHE A 48 -0.26 2.79 -10.59
CA PHE A 48 0.13 1.39 -10.38
C PHE A 48 -1.07 0.45 -10.19
N ALA A 49 -2.23 0.78 -10.74
CA ALA A 49 -3.45 -0.02 -10.61
C ALA A 49 -3.29 -1.42 -11.24
N ASP A 50 -2.39 -1.56 -12.20
CA ASP A 50 -2.00 -2.80 -12.88
C ASP A 50 -1.06 -3.70 -12.06
N VAL A 51 -0.43 -3.17 -11.01
CA VAL A 51 0.48 -3.93 -10.11
C VAL A 51 -0.30 -4.71 -9.05
N PHE A 52 -1.50 -4.24 -8.68
CA PHE A 52 -2.38 -4.88 -7.70
C PHE A 52 -3.76 -5.22 -8.27
N PRO A 53 -3.84 -6.02 -9.35
CA PRO A 53 -5.13 -6.41 -9.91
C PRO A 53 -5.86 -7.35 -8.93
N ASP A 54 -7.19 -7.26 -8.91
CA ASP A 54 -8.05 -8.14 -8.09
C ASP A 54 -7.87 -9.63 -8.43
N GLU A 55 -7.46 -9.91 -9.68
CA GLU A 55 -7.06 -11.21 -10.18
C GLU A 55 -5.59 -11.18 -10.59
N LEU A 56 -4.79 -12.16 -10.16
CA LEU A 56 -3.38 -12.21 -10.51
C LEU A 56 -3.24 -12.34 -12.04
N PRO A 57 -2.36 -11.53 -12.69
CA PRO A 57 -1.98 -11.86 -14.05
C PRO A 57 -1.35 -13.25 -13.97
N GLY A 58 -1.74 -14.15 -14.88
CA GLY A 58 -1.33 -15.55 -14.85
C GLY A 58 0.19 -15.75 -14.90
N LEU A 59 0.65 -16.91 -15.37
CA LEU A 59 2.09 -17.14 -15.49
C LEU A 59 2.76 -16.00 -16.29
N PRO A 60 3.90 -15.46 -15.80
CA PRO A 60 4.61 -14.44 -16.54
C PRO A 60 4.92 -14.99 -17.95
N PRO A 61 4.95 -14.12 -18.97
CA PRO A 61 5.33 -14.54 -20.32
C PRO A 61 6.64 -15.33 -20.29
N ALA A 62 6.74 -16.34 -21.16
CA ALA A 62 7.99 -17.05 -21.35
C ALA A 62 9.09 -16.02 -21.64
N ARG A 63 10.09 -15.97 -20.76
CA ARG A 63 11.24 -15.08 -20.95
C ARG A 63 12.06 -15.64 -22.10
N GLU A 64 12.46 -14.79 -23.03
CA GLU A 64 13.33 -15.16 -24.15
C GLU A 64 14.73 -15.61 -23.67
N ILE A 65 15.09 -15.22 -22.45
CA ILE A 65 16.34 -15.58 -21.79
C ILE A 65 16.03 -16.52 -20.63
N GLU A 66 16.64 -17.71 -20.68
CA GLU A 66 16.65 -18.66 -19.58
C GLU A 66 17.65 -18.19 -18.51
N PHE A 67 17.18 -18.03 -17.28
CA PHE A 67 18.06 -17.67 -16.17
C PHE A 67 18.63 -18.94 -15.54
N GLY A 68 19.92 -19.17 -15.74
CA GLY A 68 20.64 -20.25 -15.06
C GLY A 68 21.03 -19.85 -13.63
N ILE A 69 20.85 -20.77 -12.68
CA ILE A 69 21.41 -20.63 -11.33
C ILE A 69 22.76 -21.35 -11.32
N GLU A 70 23.85 -20.59 -11.30
CA GLU A 70 25.19 -21.15 -11.16
C GLU A 70 25.42 -21.59 -9.71
N LEU A 71 25.78 -22.86 -9.53
CA LEU A 71 26.14 -23.40 -8.22
C LEU A 71 27.64 -23.27 -8.02
N ILE A 72 28.05 -22.93 -6.80
CA ILE A 72 29.45 -23.07 -6.40
C ILE A 72 29.86 -24.55 -6.46
N PRO A 73 31.08 -24.88 -6.91
CA PRO A 73 31.56 -26.27 -6.95
C PRO A 73 31.42 -26.95 -5.59
N GLY A 74 30.76 -28.11 -5.55
CA GLY A 74 30.51 -28.88 -4.33
C GLY A 74 29.21 -28.53 -3.58
N ALA A 75 28.35 -27.66 -4.12
CA ALA A 75 27.02 -27.44 -3.56
C ALA A 75 26.12 -28.67 -3.71
N GLU A 76 25.53 -29.12 -2.61
CA GLU A 76 24.53 -30.20 -2.59
C GLU A 76 23.11 -29.64 -2.36
N PRO A 77 22.05 -30.30 -2.89
CA PRO A 77 20.67 -29.89 -2.64
C PRO A 77 20.33 -29.91 -1.15
N ILE A 78 19.71 -28.83 -0.68
CA ILE A 78 19.26 -28.73 0.71
C ILE A 78 17.79 -29.13 0.79
N SER A 79 17.48 -30.14 1.61
CA SER A 79 16.12 -30.50 1.97
C SER A 79 15.84 -30.11 3.43
N LYS A 80 14.86 -29.24 3.65
CA LYS A 80 14.40 -28.82 4.99
C LYS A 80 12.91 -29.10 5.14
N ALA A 81 12.50 -29.52 6.34
CA ALA A 81 11.08 -29.68 6.64
C ALA A 81 10.35 -28.32 6.55
N PRO A 82 9.12 -28.27 6.00
CA PRO A 82 8.32 -27.06 5.99
C PRO A 82 8.04 -26.55 7.41
N TYR A 83 7.99 -25.23 7.58
CA TYR A 83 7.55 -24.63 8.83
C TYR A 83 6.07 -24.91 9.10
N ARG A 84 5.67 -24.99 10.37
CA ARG A 84 4.26 -25.22 10.73
C ARG A 84 3.48 -23.92 10.53
N MET A 85 2.54 -23.95 9.60
CA MET A 85 1.54 -22.89 9.42
C MET A 85 0.23 -23.27 10.07
N THR A 86 -0.50 -22.28 10.56
CA THR A 86 -1.86 -22.47 11.09
C THR A 86 -2.83 -22.84 9.96
N PRO A 87 -4.01 -23.42 10.28
CA PRO A 87 -5.02 -23.73 9.27
C PRO A 87 -5.49 -22.52 8.45
N VAL A 88 -5.51 -21.31 9.04
CA VAL A 88 -5.92 -20.07 8.36
C VAL A 88 -4.87 -19.66 7.34
N GLU A 89 -3.59 -19.62 7.72
CA GLU A 89 -2.50 -19.29 6.80
C GLU A 89 -2.42 -20.29 5.64
N LEU A 90 -2.57 -21.59 5.92
CA LEU A 90 -2.61 -22.62 4.89
C LEU A 90 -3.79 -22.44 3.92
N LYS A 91 -4.95 -22.01 4.41
CA LYS A 91 -6.15 -21.76 3.58
C LYS A 91 -5.91 -20.58 2.64
N GLU A 92 -5.39 -19.47 3.15
CA GLU A 92 -5.05 -18.29 2.35
C GLU A 92 -3.97 -18.62 1.31
N LEU A 93 -2.90 -19.30 1.74
CA LEU A 93 -1.82 -19.71 0.86
C LEU A 93 -2.32 -20.61 -0.28
N ARG A 94 -3.14 -21.62 0.03
CA ARG A 94 -3.76 -22.48 -0.99
C ARG A 94 -4.68 -21.70 -1.92
N SER A 95 -5.44 -20.73 -1.38
CA SER A 95 -6.30 -19.89 -2.21
C SER A 95 -5.49 -19.06 -3.20
N SER A 96 -4.30 -18.59 -2.82
CA SER A 96 -3.40 -17.86 -3.71
C SER A 96 -2.85 -18.76 -4.83
N TYR A 97 -2.39 -19.97 -4.51
CA TYR A 97 -1.89 -20.92 -5.52
C TYR A 97 -2.97 -21.45 -6.47
N ARG A 98 -4.25 -21.43 -6.06
CA ARG A 98 -5.36 -21.87 -6.91
C ARG A 98 -5.81 -20.82 -7.94
N ARG A 99 -5.26 -19.61 -7.90
CA ARG A 99 -5.58 -18.52 -8.84
C ARG A 99 -4.61 -18.43 -10.02
N CYS A 100 -3.61 -19.32 -10.10
CA CYS A 100 -2.80 -19.52 -11.31
C CYS A 100 -3.45 -20.51 -12.27
#